data_AF-A0A375I4C3-F1
#
_entry.id   AF-A0A375I4C3-F1
#
_cell.length_a   1.000
_cell.length_b   1.000
_cell.length_c   1.000
_cell.angle_alpha   90.00
_cell.angle_beta   90.00
_cell.angle_gamma   90.00
#
_symmetry.space_group_name_H-M   'P 1'
#
loop_
_entity.id
_entity.type
_entity.pdbx_description
1 polymer ?
#
loop_
_entity_poly.entity_id
_entity_poly.type
_entity_poly.pdbx_seq_one_letter_code
_entity_poly.pdbx_strand_id
1 'polypeptide(L)'
;MNARVLVPLLAAALALPLSACSGSSGDSQDSASAPQSTQAGTTSAAPSPGGSSTAAPSATDFETADGVLTATDLGADLAEGAGVRITIEPGADGTATFQLVDPASGDDYSDYFIFNYADRTFVRHHHVAARGTTYDYTMGLDDQVLTGITDDEGNDASEPVRQHGRWDSAQAETAELMTATQEYFQNTYGVTIEEKVTG
;
A
#
# COMPACT_ATOMS: atom_id res chain seq x y z
N MET A 1 -8.17 22.57 -46.56
CA MET A 1 -9.28 23.44 -46.12
C MET A 1 -9.13 23.63 -44.63
N ASN A 2 -8.90 24.88 -44.24
CA ASN A 2 -8.60 25.33 -42.89
C ASN A 2 -9.86 25.39 -42.05
N ALA A 3 -9.77 25.01 -40.77
CA ALA A 3 -10.51 25.67 -39.71
C ALA A 3 -9.69 25.62 -38.42
N ARG A 4 -8.80 26.60 -38.28
CA ARG A 4 -8.25 27.03 -36.99
C ARG A 4 -9.38 27.72 -36.24
N VAL A 5 -9.74 27.24 -35.06
CA VAL A 5 -10.56 27.99 -34.10
C VAL A 5 -9.63 28.46 -33.00
N LEU A 6 -9.64 29.79 -32.82
CA LEU A 6 -8.77 30.58 -31.97
C LEU A 6 -9.72 31.41 -31.12
N VAL A 7 -9.78 31.18 -29.81
CA VAL A 7 -10.62 31.93 -28.86
C VAL A 7 -9.82 32.13 -27.55
N PRO A 8 -9.92 33.31 -26.90
CA PRO A 8 -8.75 33.96 -26.29
C PRO A 8 -8.65 33.82 -24.76
N LEU A 9 -7.44 34.16 -24.31
CA LEU A 9 -7.01 34.62 -22.98
C LEU A 9 -8.11 35.34 -22.16
N LEU A 10 -8.24 34.97 -20.89
CA LEU A 10 -8.54 35.91 -19.81
C LEU A 10 -7.65 35.61 -18.60
N ALA A 11 -6.71 36.51 -18.34
CA ALA A 11 -5.88 36.52 -17.15
C ALA A 11 -6.59 37.29 -16.03
N ALA A 12 -6.58 36.75 -14.81
CA ALA A 12 -6.91 37.49 -13.60
C ALA A 12 -5.85 37.19 -12.54
N ALA A 13 -4.94 38.14 -12.36
CA ALA A 13 -4.00 38.20 -11.25
C ALA A 13 -4.69 38.81 -10.02
N LEU A 14 -4.49 38.21 -8.85
CA LEU A 14 -4.79 38.84 -7.56
C LEU A 14 -3.66 38.53 -6.59
N ALA A 15 -3.06 39.59 -6.07
CA ALA A 15 -1.88 39.60 -5.22
C ALA A 15 -2.25 39.95 -3.77
N LEU A 16 -1.61 39.22 -2.82
CA LEU A 16 -1.08 39.64 -1.49
C LEU A 16 -2.07 40.15 -0.41
N PRO A 17 -1.79 40.02 0.93
CA PRO A 17 -0.46 40.19 1.56
C PRO A 17 -0.02 39.20 2.67
N LEU A 18 1.29 39.26 2.92
CA LEU A 18 2.04 38.67 4.04
C LEU A 18 1.72 39.39 5.36
N SER A 19 1.50 38.61 6.43
CA SER A 19 1.59 39.10 7.81
C SER A 19 2.80 38.47 8.49
N ALA A 20 3.86 39.26 8.58
CA ALA A 20 4.96 39.05 9.51
C ALA A 20 4.63 39.74 10.84
N CYS A 21 4.82 39.04 11.96
CA CYS A 21 5.00 39.67 13.26
C CYS A 21 6.30 39.13 13.89
N SER A 22 7.22 40.06 14.11
CA SER A 22 8.49 39.92 14.81
C SER A 22 8.33 40.28 16.30
N GLY A 23 9.25 39.74 17.12
CA GLY A 23 9.74 40.35 18.37
C GLY A 23 9.21 39.70 19.66
N SER A 24 9.95 39.62 20.76
CA SER A 24 11.34 39.99 21.08
C SER A 24 11.68 39.45 22.49
N SER A 25 12.87 38.87 22.63
CA SER A 25 13.90 39.03 23.70
C SER A 25 13.60 38.89 25.21
N GLY A 26 14.51 38.17 25.88
CA GLY A 26 14.86 38.26 27.31
C GLY A 26 15.37 36.92 27.86
N ASP A 27 16.66 36.55 27.74
CA ASP A 27 17.78 36.77 28.70
C ASP A 27 17.43 36.34 30.14
N SER A 28 18.19 35.56 30.91
CA SER A 28 19.59 35.13 30.86
C SER A 28 19.89 34.10 31.98
N GLN A 29 20.96 33.30 31.80
CA GLN A 29 21.93 32.81 32.82
C GLN A 29 21.44 31.89 33.97
N ASP A 30 22.19 30.93 34.53
CA ASP A 30 23.59 30.51 34.38
C ASP A 30 23.77 29.12 35.02
N SER A 31 24.91 28.50 34.67
CA SER A 31 25.76 27.66 35.52
C SER A 31 25.47 26.16 35.73
N ALA A 32 26.43 25.42 35.18
CA ALA A 32 26.77 24.02 35.36
C ALA A 32 26.98 23.59 36.82
N SER A 33 26.76 22.30 37.08
CA SER A 33 27.71 21.40 37.77
C SER A 33 27.21 19.96 37.77
N ALA A 34 27.99 19.04 37.18
CA ALA A 34 28.10 17.64 37.61
C ALA A 34 29.14 17.58 38.77
N PRO A 35 29.32 16.49 39.55
CA PRO A 35 28.94 15.09 39.26
C PRO A 35 28.49 14.19 40.45
N GLN A 36 28.20 12.93 40.10
CA GLN A 36 28.41 11.65 40.83
C GLN A 36 27.42 11.08 41.89
N SER A 37 26.92 9.89 41.51
CA SER A 37 27.00 8.58 42.20
C SER A 37 25.98 8.14 43.27
N THR A 38 25.54 6.89 43.07
CA THR A 38 24.92 5.90 44.00
C THR A 38 23.47 6.19 44.43
N GLN A 39 22.51 5.25 44.38
CA GLN A 39 22.54 3.86 44.83
C GLN A 39 21.36 3.04 44.26
N ALA A 40 21.56 1.72 44.22
CA ALA A 40 20.64 0.67 43.81
C ALA A 40 19.27 0.69 44.52
N GLY A 41 18.24 0.32 43.76
CA GLY A 41 16.91 -0.04 44.25
C GLY A 41 16.29 -1.08 43.31
N THR A 42 16.48 -2.35 43.64
CA THR A 42 15.83 -3.49 43.00
C THR A 42 14.36 -3.54 43.39
N THR A 43 13.45 -3.44 42.43
CA THR A 43 12.10 -3.98 42.58
C THR A 43 11.66 -4.61 41.27
N SER A 44 11.62 -5.94 41.31
CA SER A 44 11.15 -6.82 40.24
C SER A 44 9.64 -6.66 40.10
N ALA A 45 9.16 -6.21 38.94
CA ALA A 45 7.76 -6.32 38.56
C ALA A 45 7.66 -7.45 37.54
N ALA A 46 6.95 -8.51 37.92
CA ALA A 46 6.67 -9.67 37.08
C ALA A 46 5.89 -9.28 35.82
N PRO A 47 6.21 -9.82 34.64
CA PRO A 47 5.30 -9.73 33.50
C PRO A 47 4.12 -10.67 33.73
N SER A 48 2.92 -10.09 33.82
CA SER A 48 1.67 -10.83 33.66
C SER A 48 1.60 -11.40 32.24
N PRO A 49 1.36 -12.71 32.03
CA PRO A 49 1.04 -13.23 30.72
C PRO A 49 -0.46 -13.03 30.51
N GLY A 50 -0.82 -11.86 29.98
CA GLY A 50 -2.20 -11.50 29.66
C GLY A 50 -2.30 -11.14 28.19
N GLY A 51 -2.66 -12.12 27.37
CA GLY A 51 -2.86 -11.96 25.94
C GLY A 51 -2.66 -13.27 25.21
N SER A 52 -3.60 -14.20 25.38
CA SER A 52 -3.81 -15.21 24.34
C SER A 52 -4.28 -14.46 23.10
N SER A 53 -3.33 -14.00 22.28
CA SER A 53 -3.61 -13.71 20.89
C SER A 53 -3.93 -15.07 20.29
N THR A 54 -5.22 -15.37 20.13
CA THR A 54 -5.66 -16.46 19.27
C THR A 54 -5.12 -16.11 17.90
N ALA A 55 -3.97 -16.69 17.55
CA ALA A 55 -3.40 -16.56 16.22
C ALA A 55 -4.50 -16.98 15.24
N ALA A 56 -4.86 -16.06 14.34
CA ALA A 56 -5.76 -16.37 13.24
C ALA A 56 -5.18 -17.59 12.47
N PRO A 57 -6.04 -18.46 11.92
CA PRO A 57 -5.56 -19.58 11.12
C PRO A 57 -4.80 -19.03 9.90
N SER A 58 -3.50 -19.27 9.85
CA SER A 58 -2.69 -19.06 8.65
C SER A 58 -2.98 -20.21 7.67
N ALA A 59 -3.39 -19.90 6.44
CA ALA A 59 -3.43 -20.91 5.39
C ALA A 59 -2.00 -21.25 4.96
N THR A 60 -1.59 -22.48 5.22
CA THR A 60 -0.33 -23.04 4.70
C THR A 60 -0.53 -23.85 3.43
N ASP A 61 -1.77 -24.20 3.08
CA ASP A 61 -2.06 -25.12 1.98
C ASP A 61 -3.06 -24.53 0.98
N PHE A 62 -2.79 -24.79 -0.30
CA PHE A 62 -3.70 -24.46 -1.40
C PHE A 62 -4.68 -25.59 -1.67
N GLU A 63 -5.95 -25.24 -1.82
CA GLU A 63 -6.97 -26.11 -2.39
C GLU A 63 -6.90 -26.02 -3.91
N THR A 64 -7.15 -27.13 -4.63
CA THR A 64 -7.15 -27.16 -6.10
C THR A 64 -8.53 -27.53 -6.61
N ALA A 65 -9.11 -26.67 -7.44
CA ALA A 65 -10.36 -26.91 -8.14
C ALA A 65 -10.26 -26.38 -9.57
N ASP A 66 -10.62 -27.21 -10.56
CA ASP A 66 -10.61 -26.84 -11.99
C ASP A 66 -9.28 -26.24 -12.49
N GLY A 67 -8.16 -26.67 -11.91
CA GLY A 67 -6.82 -26.18 -12.26
C GLY A 67 -6.43 -24.84 -11.61
N VAL A 68 -7.33 -24.23 -10.83
CA VAL A 68 -7.09 -23.01 -10.05
C VAL A 68 -6.70 -23.41 -8.63
N LEU A 69 -5.74 -22.69 -8.05
CA LEU A 69 -5.33 -22.87 -6.66
C LEU A 69 -5.90 -21.76 -5.80
N THR A 70 -6.47 -22.10 -4.65
CA THR A 70 -7.00 -21.11 -3.70
C THR A 70 -6.47 -21.34 -2.28
N ALA A 71 -6.08 -20.27 -1.59
CA ALA A 71 -5.75 -20.28 -0.17
C ALA A 71 -6.37 -19.05 0.52
N THR A 72 -6.74 -19.15 1.80
CA THR A 72 -7.27 -18.02 2.57
C THR A 72 -6.57 -17.90 3.91
N ASP A 73 -5.86 -16.80 4.13
CA ASP A 73 -5.16 -16.48 5.37
C ASP A 73 -5.78 -15.24 6.00
N LEU A 74 -6.59 -15.44 7.03
CA LEU A 74 -7.26 -14.34 7.75
C LEU A 74 -6.30 -13.55 8.66
N GLY A 75 -5.05 -14.00 8.82
CA GLY A 75 -4.02 -13.37 9.64
C GLY A 75 -2.88 -12.73 8.86
N ALA A 76 -3.01 -12.59 7.54
CA ALA A 76 -1.92 -12.15 6.66
C ALA A 76 -1.41 -10.71 6.95
N ASP A 77 -2.29 -9.79 7.36
CA ASP A 77 -1.97 -8.39 7.66
C ASP A 77 -1.23 -7.67 6.52
N LEU A 78 -1.70 -7.87 5.28
CA LEU A 78 -1.05 -7.29 4.08
C LEU A 78 -1.38 -5.82 3.87
N ALA A 79 -2.58 -5.39 4.27
CA ALA A 79 -3.04 -4.01 4.14
C ALA A 79 -3.98 -3.68 5.28
N GLU A 80 -3.54 -2.81 6.19
CA GLU A 80 -4.35 -2.29 7.30
C GLU A 80 -5.01 -3.38 8.18
N GLY A 81 -4.32 -4.50 8.45
CA GLY A 81 -4.89 -5.60 9.25
C GLY A 81 -5.73 -6.60 8.48
N ALA A 82 -5.89 -6.44 7.15
CA ALA A 82 -6.71 -7.32 6.34
C ALA A 82 -6.13 -8.75 6.25
N GLY A 83 -7.04 -9.72 6.23
CA GLY A 83 -6.72 -11.06 5.73
C GLY A 83 -6.61 -11.05 4.20
N VAL A 84 -6.24 -12.19 3.63
CA VAL A 84 -6.16 -12.35 2.18
C VAL A 84 -6.70 -13.68 1.70
N ARG A 85 -7.44 -13.65 0.59
CA ARG A 85 -7.73 -14.82 -0.23
C ARG A 85 -6.87 -14.75 -1.49
N ILE A 86 -6.04 -15.78 -1.67
CA ILE A 86 -5.13 -15.91 -2.79
C ILE A 86 -5.74 -16.88 -3.79
N THR A 87 -5.85 -16.45 -5.04
CA THR A 87 -6.27 -17.28 -6.17
C THR A 87 -5.14 -17.27 -7.21
N ILE A 88 -4.66 -18.45 -7.59
CA ILE A 88 -3.62 -18.62 -8.60
C ILE A 88 -4.18 -19.38 -9.79
N GLU A 89 -4.04 -18.79 -10.97
CA GLU A 89 -4.26 -19.42 -12.26
C GLU A 89 -2.88 -19.81 -12.83
N PRO A 90 -2.45 -21.08 -12.72
CA PRO A 90 -1.10 -21.47 -13.08
C PRO A 90 -0.88 -21.45 -14.61
N GLY A 91 0.35 -21.15 -15.01
CA GLY A 91 0.81 -21.13 -16.40
C GLY A 91 1.91 -20.09 -16.61
N ALA A 92 2.64 -20.20 -17.72
CA ALA A 92 3.67 -19.21 -18.07
C ALA A 92 3.10 -17.78 -18.18
N ASP A 93 1.84 -17.68 -18.63
CA ASP A 93 1.07 -16.44 -18.73
C ASP A 93 0.04 -16.32 -17.59
N GLY A 94 0.29 -17.01 -16.47
CA GLY A 94 -0.64 -17.14 -15.36
C GLY A 94 -0.79 -15.88 -14.53
N THR A 95 -1.68 -15.95 -13.54
CA THR A 95 -1.96 -14.84 -12.63
C THR A 95 -2.01 -15.29 -11.17
N ALA A 96 -1.70 -14.36 -10.26
CA ALA A 96 -2.01 -14.49 -8.84
C ALA A 96 -2.80 -13.28 -8.37
N THR A 97 -4.03 -13.51 -7.93
CA THR A 97 -4.93 -12.50 -7.37
C THR A 97 -4.95 -12.62 -5.86
N PHE A 98 -4.82 -11.49 -5.18
CA PHE A 98 -4.88 -11.36 -3.73
C PHE A 98 -6.06 -10.45 -3.40
N GLN A 99 -7.18 -11.08 -3.06
CA GLN A 99 -8.39 -10.40 -2.61
C GLN A 99 -8.24 -10.09 -1.12
N LEU A 100 -8.29 -8.81 -0.74
CA LEU A 100 -8.31 -8.46 0.67
C LEU A 100 -9.65 -8.86 1.28
N VAL A 101 -9.62 -9.41 2.49
CA VAL A 101 -10.82 -9.90 3.19
C VAL A 101 -10.85 -9.43 4.64
N ASP A 102 -12.05 -9.28 5.18
CA ASP A 102 -12.27 -8.99 6.58
C ASP A 102 -11.79 -10.17 7.44
N PRO A 103 -10.89 -9.95 8.41
CA PRO A 103 -10.32 -11.04 9.20
C PRO A 103 -11.33 -11.70 10.16
N ALA A 104 -12.45 -11.04 10.47
CA ALA A 104 -13.47 -11.57 11.36
C ALA A 104 -14.56 -12.36 10.62
N SER A 105 -15.01 -11.88 9.45
CA SER A 105 -16.06 -12.55 8.67
C SER A 105 -15.56 -13.36 7.48
N GLY A 106 -14.39 -13.02 6.94
CA GLY A 106 -13.88 -13.56 5.68
C GLY A 106 -14.54 -12.96 4.43
N ASP A 107 -15.33 -11.90 4.60
CA ASP A 107 -15.98 -11.20 3.49
C ASP A 107 -14.97 -10.35 2.70
N ASP A 108 -15.22 -10.21 1.41
CA ASP A 108 -14.31 -9.49 0.52
C ASP A 108 -14.39 -7.96 0.74
N TYR A 109 -13.23 -7.30 0.84
CA TYR A 109 -13.13 -5.86 0.69
C TYR A 109 -13.19 -5.48 -0.81
N SER A 110 -13.41 -4.19 -1.09
CA SER A 110 -13.36 -3.70 -2.46
C SER A 110 -11.96 -3.73 -3.07
N ASP A 111 -10.92 -3.79 -2.24
CA ASP A 111 -9.53 -3.72 -2.65
C ASP A 111 -8.94 -5.10 -2.91
N TYR A 112 -8.16 -5.21 -3.98
CA TYR A 112 -7.41 -6.41 -4.32
C TYR A 112 -6.19 -6.03 -5.16
N PHE A 113 -5.30 -6.99 -5.40
CA PHE A 113 -4.19 -6.79 -6.32
C PHE A 113 -3.84 -8.06 -7.09
N ILE A 114 -3.26 -7.87 -8.28
CA ILE A 114 -3.00 -8.93 -9.25
C ILE A 114 -1.55 -8.87 -9.69
N PHE A 115 -0.87 -10.02 -9.65
CA PHE A 115 0.38 -10.28 -10.36
C PHE A 115 0.04 -10.97 -11.67
N ASN A 116 0.25 -10.29 -12.80
CA ASN A 116 0.01 -10.81 -14.15
C ASN A 116 1.35 -11.05 -14.84
N TYR A 117 1.66 -12.33 -15.11
CA TYR A 117 2.93 -12.73 -15.70
C TYR A 117 2.93 -12.69 -17.23
N ALA A 118 1.76 -12.64 -17.86
CA ALA A 118 1.63 -12.43 -19.32
C ALA A 118 2.09 -11.03 -19.72
N ASP A 119 1.57 -10.01 -19.02
CA ASP A 119 1.86 -8.59 -19.29
C ASP A 119 3.05 -8.07 -18.47
N ARG A 120 3.50 -8.87 -17.50
CA ARG A 120 4.56 -8.54 -16.51
C ARG A 120 4.23 -7.30 -15.70
N THR A 121 3.00 -7.24 -15.21
CA THR A 121 2.46 -6.11 -14.44
C THR A 121 1.93 -6.54 -13.08
N PHE A 122 2.13 -5.69 -12.09
CA PHE A 122 1.38 -5.65 -10.85
C PHE A 122 0.27 -4.60 -10.95
N VAL A 123 -0.97 -4.97 -10.62
CA VAL A 123 -2.10 -4.04 -10.58
C VAL A 123 -2.66 -3.98 -9.16
N ARG A 124 -2.67 -2.79 -8.55
CA ARG A 124 -3.37 -2.52 -7.29
C ARG A 124 -4.72 -1.88 -7.59
N HIS A 125 -5.80 -2.58 -7.27
CA HIS A 125 -7.16 -2.07 -7.32
C HIS A 125 -7.53 -1.48 -5.95
N HIS A 126 -7.82 -0.18 -5.91
CA HIS A 126 -8.03 0.54 -4.66
C HIS A 126 -9.28 1.44 -4.71
N HIS A 127 -10.22 1.17 -3.81
CA HIS A 127 -11.44 1.93 -3.63
C HIS A 127 -11.25 3.08 -2.64
N VAL A 128 -11.46 4.31 -3.11
CA VAL A 128 -11.41 5.51 -2.28
C VAL A 128 -12.82 5.85 -1.81
N ALA A 129 -13.21 5.31 -0.64
CA ALA A 129 -14.55 5.48 -0.07
C ALA A 129 -15.00 6.95 0.05
N ALA A 130 -14.09 7.87 0.36
CA ALA A 130 -14.38 9.30 0.45
C ALA A 130 -14.84 9.94 -0.88
N ARG A 131 -14.51 9.30 -2.01
CA ARG A 131 -14.91 9.73 -3.36
C ARG A 131 -15.92 8.78 -4.01
N GLY A 132 -16.06 7.56 -3.50
CA GLY A 132 -16.84 6.51 -4.15
C GLY A 132 -16.25 6.13 -5.51
N THR A 133 -14.93 6.30 -5.68
CA THR A 133 -14.22 6.04 -6.95
C THR A 133 -13.15 5.00 -6.70
N THR A 134 -12.97 4.12 -7.67
CA THR A 134 -11.91 3.11 -7.64
C THR A 134 -10.84 3.44 -8.65
N TYR A 135 -9.60 3.11 -8.32
CA TYR A 135 -8.46 3.32 -9.20
C TYR A 135 -7.63 2.05 -9.31
N ASP A 136 -7.16 1.77 -10.53
CA ASP A 136 -6.18 0.72 -10.80
C ASP A 136 -4.81 1.36 -11.01
N TYR A 137 -3.87 1.02 -10.14
CA TYR A 137 -2.47 1.46 -10.22
C TYR A 137 -1.67 0.34 -10.87
N THR A 138 -1.19 0.57 -12.10
CA THR A 138 -0.42 -0.43 -12.85
C THR A 138 1.07 -0.16 -12.71
N MET A 139 1.83 -1.18 -12.31
CA MET A 139 3.26 -1.14 -12.09
C MET A 139 3.95 -2.30 -12.83
N GLY A 140 5.16 -2.10 -13.33
CA GLY A 140 5.97 -3.18 -13.91
C GLY A 140 6.52 -4.12 -12.84
N LEU A 141 6.50 -5.44 -13.10
CA LEU A 141 6.98 -6.43 -12.11
C LEU A 141 8.50 -6.37 -11.87
N ASP A 142 9.30 -5.96 -12.84
CA ASP A 142 10.77 -6.03 -12.72
C ASP A 142 11.42 -4.71 -12.34
N ASP A 143 10.89 -3.61 -12.87
CA ASP A 143 11.42 -2.29 -12.62
C ASP A 143 10.72 -1.62 -11.44
N GLN A 144 9.60 -2.19 -10.98
CA GLN A 144 8.72 -1.62 -9.95
C GLN A 144 8.34 -0.17 -10.26
N VAL A 145 8.19 0.17 -11.55
CA VAL A 145 7.80 1.52 -11.97
C VAL A 145 6.30 1.56 -12.23
N LEU A 146 5.62 2.49 -11.58
CA LEU A 146 4.22 2.83 -11.86
C LEU A 146 4.14 3.38 -13.29
N THR A 147 3.35 2.73 -14.13
CA THR A 147 3.22 3.06 -15.55
C THR A 147 1.93 3.82 -15.85
N GLY A 148 0.89 3.62 -15.04
CA GLY A 148 -0.40 4.27 -15.23
C GLY A 148 -1.34 4.12 -14.05
N ILE A 149 -2.35 4.99 -14.02
CA ILE A 149 -3.48 4.92 -13.12
C ILE A 149 -4.74 5.07 -13.96
N THR A 150 -5.68 4.14 -13.85
CA THR A 150 -7.01 4.27 -14.48
C THR A 150 -8.10 4.39 -13.42
N ASP A 151 -9.18 5.13 -13.73
CA ASP A 151 -10.38 5.17 -12.89
C ASP A 151 -11.32 3.98 -13.19
N ASP A 152 -12.46 3.92 -12.49
CA ASP A 152 -13.47 2.86 -12.62
C ASP A 152 -14.20 2.85 -13.98
N GLU A 153 -14.12 3.94 -14.73
CA GLU A 153 -14.62 4.04 -16.11
C GLU A 153 -13.55 3.63 -17.15
N GLY A 154 -12.32 3.34 -16.70
CA GLY A 154 -11.18 3.01 -17.54
C GLY A 154 -10.50 4.22 -18.17
N ASN A 155 -10.77 5.44 -17.70
CA ASN A 155 -10.09 6.64 -18.16
C ASN A 155 -8.71 6.76 -17.49
N ASP A 156 -7.74 7.32 -18.22
CA ASP A 156 -6.42 7.63 -17.65
C ASP A 156 -6.51 8.75 -16.60
N ALA A 157 -6.19 8.40 -15.36
CA ALA A 157 -6.14 9.29 -14.20
C ALA A 157 -4.69 9.72 -13.86
N SER A 158 -3.68 9.26 -14.60
CA SER A 158 -2.26 9.50 -14.31
C SER A 158 -1.91 10.98 -14.32
N GLU A 159 -2.38 11.71 -15.33
CA GLU A 159 -2.04 13.12 -15.51
C GLU A 159 -2.63 14.01 -14.37
N PRO A 160 -3.92 13.90 -14.01
CA PRO A 160 -4.44 14.53 -12.80
C PRO A 160 -3.63 14.20 -11.54
N VAL A 161 -3.23 12.94 -11.35
CA VAL A 161 -2.44 12.53 -10.18
C VAL A 161 -1.08 13.23 -10.13
N ARG A 162 -0.40 13.37 -11.29
CA ARG A 162 0.85 14.13 -11.40
C ARG A 162 0.67 15.61 -11.13
N GLN A 163 -0.36 16.23 -11.70
CA GLN A 163 -0.65 17.66 -11.48
C GLN A 163 -0.95 17.98 -10.01
N HIS A 164 -1.51 17.04 -9.27
CA HIS A 164 -1.74 17.17 -7.84
C HIS A 164 -0.53 16.78 -6.97
N GLY A 165 0.62 16.44 -7.57
CA GLY A 165 1.83 16.08 -6.84
C GLY A 165 1.73 14.76 -6.07
N ARG A 166 0.83 13.86 -6.49
CA ARG A 166 0.53 12.60 -5.80
C ARG A 166 1.18 11.36 -6.45
N TRP A 167 1.86 11.55 -7.57
CA TRP A 167 2.46 10.45 -8.34
C TRP A 167 3.55 9.71 -7.55
N ASP A 168 4.46 10.44 -6.91
CA ASP A 168 5.56 9.83 -6.16
C ASP A 168 5.06 9.02 -4.96
N SER A 169 4.00 9.50 -4.29
CA SER A 169 3.34 8.73 -3.23
C SER A 169 2.65 7.49 -3.78
N ALA A 170 1.89 7.61 -4.87
CA ALA A 170 1.24 6.46 -5.51
C ALA A 170 2.27 5.40 -5.95
N GLN A 171 3.39 5.83 -6.52
CA GLN A 171 4.53 4.99 -6.86
C GLN A 171 5.09 4.26 -5.63
N ALA A 172 5.40 5.00 -4.56
CA ALA A 172 6.00 4.42 -3.36
C ALA A 172 5.06 3.42 -2.67
N GLU A 173 3.81 3.79 -2.45
CA GLU A 173 2.81 2.94 -1.80
C GLU A 173 2.54 1.66 -2.59
N THR A 174 2.46 1.76 -3.93
CA THR A 174 2.22 0.59 -4.79
C THR A 174 3.43 -0.35 -4.78
N ALA A 175 4.65 0.18 -4.80
CA ALA A 175 5.88 -0.63 -4.75
C ALA A 175 6.05 -1.31 -3.37
N GLU A 176 5.71 -0.59 -2.29
CA GLU A 176 5.73 -1.14 -0.93
C GLU A 176 4.75 -2.30 -0.80
N LEU A 177 3.50 -2.14 -1.26
CA LEU A 177 2.50 -3.21 -1.25
C LEU A 177 2.93 -4.43 -2.07
N MET A 178 3.46 -4.20 -3.27
CA MET A 178 3.97 -5.28 -4.13
C MET A 178 5.07 -6.07 -3.42
N THR A 179 6.04 -5.37 -2.83
CA THR A 179 7.16 -5.98 -2.11
C THR A 179 6.69 -6.73 -0.87
N ALA A 180 5.84 -6.11 -0.04
CA ALA A 180 5.28 -6.74 1.15
C ALA A 180 4.50 -8.02 0.81
N THR A 181 3.76 -8.02 -0.30
CA THR A 181 3.06 -9.23 -0.76
C THR A 181 4.02 -10.33 -1.19
N GLN A 182 5.05 -10.00 -1.97
CA GLN A 182 6.05 -10.97 -2.40
C GLN A 182 6.78 -11.59 -1.19
N GLU A 183 7.16 -10.76 -0.22
CA GLU A 183 7.80 -11.21 1.03
C GLU A 183 6.87 -12.08 1.87
N TYR A 184 5.62 -11.66 2.08
CA TYR A 184 4.60 -12.46 2.75
C TYR A 184 4.46 -13.83 2.09
N PHE A 185 4.29 -13.87 0.77
CA PHE A 185 4.08 -15.11 0.05
C PHE A 185 5.30 -16.04 0.16
N GLN A 186 6.50 -15.48 -0.04
CA GLN A 186 7.75 -16.22 0.06
C GLN A 186 7.98 -16.78 1.47
N ASN A 187 7.64 -16.02 2.52
CA ASN A 187 7.78 -16.45 3.91
C ASN A 187 6.75 -17.52 4.28
N THR A 188 5.53 -17.42 3.78
CA THR A 188 4.43 -18.34 4.09
C THR A 188 4.54 -19.66 3.33
N TYR A 189 4.87 -19.61 2.03
CA TYR A 189 4.84 -20.78 1.14
C TYR A 189 6.22 -21.31 0.73
N GLY A 190 7.31 -20.60 1.07
CA GLY A 190 8.68 -21.05 0.79
C GLY A 190 9.09 -20.97 -0.68
N VAL A 191 8.26 -20.40 -1.56
CA VAL A 191 8.54 -20.13 -2.98
C VAL A 191 8.08 -18.73 -3.36
N THR A 192 8.60 -18.18 -4.45
CA THR A 192 8.11 -16.90 -4.97
C THR A 192 6.72 -17.06 -5.59
N ILE A 193 5.99 -15.94 -5.74
CA ILE A 193 4.71 -15.92 -6.44
C ILE A 193 4.91 -16.38 -7.90
N GLU A 194 5.97 -15.91 -8.56
CA GLU A 194 6.28 -16.25 -9.95
C GLU A 194 6.49 -17.76 -10.12
N GLU A 195 7.39 -18.35 -9.34
CA GLU A 195 7.63 -19.81 -9.39
C GLU A 195 6.34 -20.60 -9.15
N LYS A 196 5.50 -20.15 -8.21
CA LYS A 196 4.23 -20.83 -7.93
C LYS A 196 3.24 -20.74 -9.08
N VAL A 197 3.21 -19.61 -9.78
CA VAL A 197 2.29 -19.36 -10.90
C VAL A 197 2.80 -20.06 -12.16
N THR A 198 4.08 -19.91 -12.50
CA THR A 198 4.61 -20.36 -13.79
C THR A 198 5.04 -21.83 -13.82
N GLY A 199 5.30 -22.44 -12.66
CA GLY A 199 5.66 -23.86 -12.52
C GLY A 199 7.16 -24.14 -12.52
#